data_AF-A0A4Q5T6U2-F1
#
_entry.id   AF-A0A4Q5T6U2-F1
#
_cell.length_a   1.000
_cell.length_b   1.000
_cell.length_c   1.000
_cell.angle_alpha   90.00
_cell.angle_beta   90.00
_cell.angle_gamma   90.00
#
_symmetry.space_group_name_H-M   'P 1'
#
loop_
_entity.id
_entity.type
_entity.pdbx_description
1 polymer ?
#
loop_
_entity_poly.entity_id
_entity_poly.type
_entity_poly.pdbx_seq_one_letter_code
_entity_poly.pdbx_strand_id
1 'polypeptide(L)'
;MSAAQAGLKTVSTNIANVGTPGYARERANQSAAVHGDRVTGVVVGEPTRIADKFLEAAVYRRANDLGNSEVTSSYLDRMQTLLGAPGSESAIPARLNAINSSAIAMTGALGAEQNAADFIARTTDAIGTLQRLDTDMSMLTGDVDSETGLTVERINALLKQIHSLNDAVSRLDGLGRSAAGTADQRNNAVQELSSLMAVTVREQPNGRLLVETAGGAPLLDTRLRLLSYPTSKSGSGAALAEYPGIDIRFATEAGALGAATGDRIESSAVGGKLGGLLELRDRILPGFRDQLGTLFTGLARALNGASNAASAVPAPNRLNGTTTALASSDRLGFTGASIFAVMGSDGTIVARTRVDFDVMGAGATVGDAVAAINAGLGGAGVASFVDGRLTIDAVGTGRGVAVADDPAVPANRGGVG
;
A
#
# COMPACT_ATOMS: atom_id res chain seq x y z
N MET A 1 -50.82 0.12 42.18
CA MET A 1 -51.11 0.22 40.73
C MET A 1 -49.94 0.79 39.92
N SER A 2 -49.21 1.81 40.41
CA SER A 2 -48.04 2.38 39.72
C SER A 2 -46.92 1.36 39.42
N ALA A 3 -46.65 0.41 40.32
CA ALA A 3 -45.64 -0.63 40.11
C ALA A 3 -45.92 -1.59 38.95
N ALA A 4 -47.17 -2.02 38.80
CA ALA A 4 -47.60 -2.86 37.69
C ALA A 4 -47.54 -2.11 36.34
N GLN A 5 -47.94 -0.83 36.32
CA GLN A 5 -47.85 0.01 35.13
C GLN A 5 -46.40 0.25 34.68
N ALA A 6 -45.48 0.46 35.63
CA ALA A 6 -44.05 0.59 35.32
C ALA A 6 -43.47 -0.72 34.76
N GLY A 7 -43.81 -1.87 35.35
CA GLY A 7 -43.41 -3.17 34.81
C GLY A 7 -43.93 -3.43 33.39
N LEU A 8 -45.20 -3.14 33.13
CA LEU A 8 -45.79 -3.26 31.79
C LEU A 8 -45.15 -2.32 30.78
N LYS A 9 -44.79 -1.09 31.19
CA LYS A 9 -44.05 -0.14 30.35
C LYS A 9 -42.68 -0.70 29.96
N THR A 10 -41.90 -1.22 30.91
CA THR A 10 -40.59 -1.83 30.62
C THR A 10 -40.71 -3.06 29.72
N VAL A 11 -41.73 -3.92 29.92
CA VAL A 11 -41.99 -5.05 29.02
C VAL A 11 -42.35 -4.58 27.61
N SER A 12 -43.21 -3.56 27.48
CA SER A 12 -43.56 -2.96 26.20
C SER A 12 -42.34 -2.38 25.48
N THR A 13 -41.47 -1.66 26.20
CA THR A 13 -40.21 -1.14 25.66
C THR A 13 -39.27 -2.26 25.20
N ASN A 14 -39.14 -3.33 25.98
CA ASN A 14 -38.34 -4.50 25.60
C ASN A 14 -38.86 -5.18 24.33
N ILE A 15 -40.18 -5.37 24.22
CA ILE A 15 -40.81 -5.99 23.05
C ILE A 15 -40.63 -5.10 21.81
N ALA A 16 -40.84 -3.79 21.96
CA ALA A 16 -40.69 -2.84 20.86
C ALA A 16 -39.26 -2.78 20.30
N ASN A 17 -38.25 -3.03 21.15
CA ASN A 17 -36.83 -2.91 20.77
C ASN A 17 -36.10 -4.25 20.66
N VAL A 18 -36.80 -5.39 20.75
CA VAL A 18 -36.17 -6.72 20.69
C VAL A 18 -35.40 -6.97 19.39
N GLY A 19 -35.80 -6.33 18.29
CA GLY A 19 -35.13 -6.40 17.00
C GLY A 19 -34.10 -5.29 16.74
N THR A 20 -33.93 -4.33 17.66
CA THR A 20 -32.99 -3.21 17.48
C THR A 20 -31.57 -3.68 17.83
N PRO A 21 -30.60 -3.62 16.90
CA PRO A 21 -29.22 -4.01 17.19
C PRO A 21 -28.64 -3.25 18.40
N GLY A 22 -28.00 -4.01 19.29
CA GLY A 22 -27.35 -3.50 20.50
C GLY A 22 -28.29 -3.07 21.64
N TYR A 23 -29.61 -3.25 21.49
CA TYR A 23 -30.55 -3.10 22.60
C TYR A 23 -30.32 -4.16 23.67
N ALA A 24 -30.25 -3.74 24.93
CA ALA A 24 -30.20 -4.66 26.06
C ALA A 24 -31.51 -4.63 26.85
N ARG A 25 -31.90 -5.79 27.37
CA ARG A 25 -33.14 -5.93 28.13
C ARG A 25 -33.10 -5.04 29.37
N GLU A 26 -34.14 -4.24 29.56
CA GLU A 26 -34.34 -3.48 30.79
C GLU A 26 -35.16 -4.27 31.81
N ARG A 27 -34.84 -4.10 33.09
CA ARG A 27 -35.62 -4.62 34.23
C ARG A 27 -36.05 -3.47 35.13
N ALA A 28 -37.36 -3.37 35.35
CA ALA A 28 -37.94 -2.51 36.38
C ALA A 28 -37.56 -3.07 37.76
N ASN A 29 -36.93 -2.24 38.59
CA ASN A 29 -36.63 -2.62 39.96
C ASN A 29 -37.80 -2.23 40.86
N GLN A 30 -38.23 -3.14 41.72
CA GLN A 30 -39.30 -2.89 42.69
C GLN A 30 -38.75 -3.24 44.07
N SER A 31 -38.90 -2.33 45.03
CA SER A 31 -38.50 -2.54 46.42
C SER A 31 -39.67 -2.25 47.34
N ALA A 32 -39.75 -2.97 48.46
CA ALA A 32 -40.76 -2.69 49.48
C ALA A 32 -40.53 -1.29 50.07
N ALA A 33 -41.58 -0.47 50.11
CA ALA A 33 -41.58 0.76 50.90
C ALA A 33 -41.81 0.36 52.36
N VAL A 34 -40.85 0.68 53.23
CA VAL A 34 -40.92 0.35 54.66
C VAL A 34 -40.92 1.65 55.47
N HIS A 35 -41.85 1.79 56.41
CA HIS A 35 -41.92 2.92 57.34
C HIS A 35 -42.07 2.36 58.77
N GLY A 36 -41.01 2.45 59.58
CA GLY A 36 -40.92 1.71 60.84
C GLY A 36 -40.84 0.19 60.59
N ASP A 37 -41.54 -0.63 61.40
CA ASP A 37 -41.64 -2.10 61.25
C ASP A 37 -42.78 -2.56 60.31
N ARG A 38 -43.38 -1.65 59.54
CA ARG A 38 -44.48 -1.96 58.62
C ARG A 38 -44.12 -1.67 57.17
N VAL A 39 -44.40 -2.64 56.30
CA VAL A 39 -44.37 -2.47 54.84
C VAL A 39 -45.61 -1.65 54.44
N THR A 40 -45.37 -0.46 53.88
CA THR A 40 -46.43 0.51 53.54
C THR A 40 -46.71 0.58 52.03
N GLY A 41 -45.93 -0.11 51.19
CA GLY A 41 -46.18 -0.16 49.75
C GLY A 41 -45.01 -0.73 48.94
N VAL A 42 -44.99 -0.41 47.65
CA VAL A 42 -43.91 -0.76 46.71
C VAL A 42 -43.37 0.52 46.07
N VAL A 43 -42.07 0.75 46.21
CA VAL A 43 -41.34 1.78 45.46
C VAL A 43 -40.87 1.17 44.16
N VAL A 44 -41.14 1.87 43.06
CA VAL A 44 -40.59 1.53 41.75
C VAL A 44 -39.29 2.29 41.60
N GLY A 45 -38.18 1.55 41.55
CA GLY A 45 -36.89 2.11 41.17
C GLY A 45 -36.79 2.30 39.66
N GLU A 46 -35.79 3.06 39.24
CA GLU A 46 -35.50 3.28 37.82
C GLU A 46 -35.19 1.95 37.11
N PRO A 47 -35.62 1.78 35.83
CA PRO A 47 -35.24 0.63 35.03
C PRO A 47 -33.73 0.52 34.87
N THR A 48 -33.22 -0.70 35.03
CA THR A 48 -31.80 -1.01 34.87
C THR A 48 -31.56 -1.91 33.68
N ARG A 49 -30.48 -1.62 32.97
CA ARG A 49 -30.02 -2.42 31.83
C ARG A 49 -29.45 -3.76 32.32
N ILE A 50 -29.84 -4.85 31.67
CA ILE A 50 -29.29 -6.19 31.90
C ILE A 50 -28.55 -6.62 30.64
N ALA A 51 -27.23 -6.66 30.73
CA ALA A 51 -26.36 -7.14 29.67
C ALA A 51 -25.22 -7.98 30.23
N ASP A 52 -24.76 -8.94 29.44
CA ASP A 52 -23.58 -9.73 29.73
C ASP A 52 -22.34 -9.03 29.17
N LYS A 53 -21.47 -8.56 30.07
CA LYS A 53 -20.24 -7.84 29.71
C LYS A 53 -19.24 -8.72 28.95
N PHE A 54 -19.24 -10.04 29.19
CA PHE A 54 -18.38 -10.96 28.45
C PHE A 54 -18.88 -11.13 27.02
N LEU A 55 -20.20 -11.17 26.83
CA LEU A 55 -20.79 -11.22 25.50
C LEU A 55 -20.54 -9.92 24.73
N GLU A 56 -20.69 -8.75 25.38
CA GLU A 56 -20.36 -7.46 24.76
C GLU A 56 -18.89 -7.39 24.33
N ALA A 57 -17.96 -7.78 25.21
CA ALA A 57 -16.54 -7.84 24.87
C ALA A 57 -16.25 -8.84 23.74
N ALA A 58 -17.01 -9.93 23.63
CA ALA A 58 -16.92 -10.84 22.51
C ALA A 58 -17.43 -10.20 21.20
N VAL A 59 -18.54 -9.46 21.25
CA VAL A 59 -19.08 -8.72 20.10
C VAL A 59 -18.07 -7.69 19.60
N TYR A 60 -17.45 -6.90 20.48
CA TYR A 60 -16.43 -5.92 20.10
C TYR A 60 -15.23 -6.57 19.40
N ARG A 61 -14.73 -7.70 19.92
CA ARG A 61 -13.66 -8.46 19.26
C ARG A 61 -14.06 -9.01 17.90
N ARG A 62 -15.29 -9.53 17.75
CA ARG A 62 -15.77 -10.02 16.45
C ARG A 62 -15.99 -8.89 15.45
N ALA A 63 -16.48 -7.74 15.90
CA ALA A 63 -16.61 -6.55 15.06
C ALA A 63 -15.24 -6.09 14.53
N ASN A 64 -14.22 -6.11 15.39
CA ASN A 64 -12.84 -5.83 15.03
C ASN A 64 -12.30 -6.79 13.94
N ASP A 65 -12.45 -8.10 14.15
CA ASP A 65 -11.97 -9.11 13.20
C ASP A 65 -12.68 -8.99 11.84
N LEU A 66 -13.99 -8.72 11.88
CA LEU A 66 -14.81 -8.51 10.69
C LEU A 66 -14.37 -7.26 9.92
N GLY A 67 -14.22 -6.12 10.60
CA GLY A 67 -13.83 -4.87 9.96
C GLY A 67 -12.47 -4.94 9.28
N ASN A 68 -11.51 -5.68 9.85
CA ASN A 68 -10.22 -5.96 9.20
C ASN A 68 -10.42 -6.86 7.96
N SER A 69 -11.11 -7.98 8.12
CA SER A 69 -11.26 -8.97 7.05
C SER A 69 -12.02 -8.41 5.84
N GLU A 70 -13.08 -7.62 6.07
CA GLU A 70 -13.89 -7.00 5.02
C GLU A 70 -13.08 -6.01 4.19
N VAL A 71 -12.32 -5.12 4.83
CA VAL A 71 -11.50 -4.14 4.09
C VAL A 71 -10.37 -4.83 3.33
N THR A 72 -9.69 -5.78 3.96
CA THR A 72 -8.61 -6.54 3.32
C THR A 72 -9.13 -7.33 2.12
N SER A 73 -10.25 -8.04 2.26
CA SER A 73 -10.86 -8.79 1.15
C SER A 73 -11.25 -7.86 -0.01
N SER A 74 -11.90 -6.74 0.28
CA SER A 74 -12.33 -5.77 -0.73
C SER A 74 -11.16 -5.25 -1.58
N TYR A 75 -10.03 -4.90 -0.95
CA TYR A 75 -8.85 -4.45 -1.68
C TYR A 75 -8.14 -5.58 -2.43
N LEU A 76 -8.06 -6.78 -1.85
CA LEU A 76 -7.49 -7.95 -2.54
C LEU A 76 -8.31 -8.34 -3.78
N ASP A 77 -9.64 -8.25 -3.73
CA ASP A 77 -10.51 -8.50 -4.90
C ASP A 77 -10.28 -7.48 -6.02
N ARG A 78 -10.08 -6.20 -5.67
CA ARG A 78 -9.69 -5.17 -6.63
C ARG A 78 -8.33 -5.48 -7.25
N MET A 79 -7.34 -5.89 -6.45
CA MET A 79 -6.02 -6.30 -6.96
C MET A 79 -6.11 -7.51 -7.90
N GLN A 80 -6.92 -8.52 -7.57
CA GLN A 80 -7.14 -9.68 -8.42
C GLN A 80 -7.77 -9.29 -9.77
N THR A 81 -8.69 -8.33 -9.75
CA THR A 81 -9.32 -7.81 -10.97
C THR A 81 -8.30 -7.16 -11.90
N LEU A 82 -7.30 -6.44 -11.35
CA LEU A 82 -6.21 -5.84 -12.13
C LEU A 82 -5.33 -6.89 -12.82
N LEU A 83 -5.04 -8.01 -12.15
CA LEU A 83 -4.22 -9.10 -12.71
C LEU A 83 -4.91 -9.86 -13.86
N GLY A 84 -6.24 -9.77 -13.94
CA GLY A 84 -7.06 -10.54 -14.86
C GLY A 84 -7.23 -12.01 -14.44
N ALA A 85 -8.17 -12.70 -15.09
CA ALA A 85 -8.43 -14.10 -14.77
C ALA A 85 -7.26 -15.01 -15.19
N PRO A 86 -6.86 -15.99 -14.35
CA PRO A 86 -5.88 -17.00 -14.74
C PRO A 86 -6.29 -17.69 -16.04
N GLY A 87 -5.37 -17.75 -17.01
CA GLY A 87 -5.63 -18.34 -18.34
C GLY A 87 -6.31 -17.40 -19.34
N SER A 88 -6.65 -16.16 -18.96
CA SER A 88 -7.08 -15.15 -19.92
C SER A 88 -5.92 -14.74 -20.85
N GLU A 89 -6.20 -14.50 -22.12
CA GLU A 89 -5.24 -13.92 -23.07
C GLU A 89 -4.75 -12.53 -22.65
N SER A 90 -5.55 -11.82 -21.84
CA SER A 90 -5.19 -10.52 -21.28
C SER A 90 -4.24 -10.59 -20.08
N ALA A 91 -4.05 -11.77 -19.48
CA ALA A 91 -3.22 -11.95 -18.29
C ALA A 91 -1.72 -11.85 -18.62
N ILE A 92 -0.93 -11.41 -17.65
CA ILE A 92 0.52 -11.24 -17.81
C ILE A 92 1.21 -12.51 -18.35
N PRO A 93 0.94 -13.74 -17.85
CA PRO A 93 1.61 -14.93 -18.37
C PRO A 93 1.32 -15.20 -19.85
N ALA A 94 0.10 -14.94 -20.31
CA ALA A 94 -0.27 -15.12 -21.71
C ALA A 94 0.48 -14.13 -22.62
N ARG A 95 0.63 -12.88 -22.19
CA ARG A 95 1.40 -11.86 -22.91
C ARG A 95 2.90 -12.19 -22.98
N LEU A 96 3.48 -12.71 -21.89
CA LEU A 96 4.87 -13.17 -21.88
C LEU A 96 5.08 -14.38 -22.81
N ASN A 97 4.15 -15.34 -22.80
CA ASN A 97 4.18 -16.47 -23.74
C ASN A 97 4.04 -16.00 -25.21
N ALA A 98 3.23 -14.96 -25.45
CA ALA A 98 3.08 -14.37 -26.77
C ALA A 98 4.38 -13.72 -27.26
N ILE A 99 5.10 -12.99 -26.39
CA ILE A 99 6.44 -12.45 -26.69
C ILE A 99 7.42 -13.57 -27.04
N ASN A 100 7.45 -14.64 -26.23
CA ASN A 100 8.34 -15.77 -26.48
C ASN A 100 8.01 -16.46 -27.82
N SER A 101 6.72 -16.62 -28.13
CA SER A 101 6.28 -17.27 -29.38
C SER A 101 6.63 -16.43 -30.61
N SER A 102 6.46 -15.11 -30.55
CA SER A 102 6.86 -14.22 -31.65
C SER A 102 8.38 -14.12 -31.79
N ALA A 103 9.13 -14.18 -30.70
CA ALA A 103 10.59 -14.27 -30.74
C ALA A 103 11.07 -15.53 -31.47
N ILE A 104 10.45 -16.69 -31.21
CA ILE A 104 10.74 -17.94 -31.92
C ILE A 104 10.41 -17.80 -33.41
N ALA A 105 9.27 -17.19 -33.76
CA ALA A 105 8.88 -16.98 -35.15
C ALA A 105 9.88 -16.09 -35.93
N MET A 106 10.53 -15.13 -35.27
CA MET A 106 11.58 -14.31 -35.87
C MET A 106 12.84 -15.10 -36.25
N THR A 107 13.07 -16.29 -35.69
CA THR A 107 14.23 -17.12 -36.06
C THR A 107 14.10 -17.74 -37.47
N GLY A 108 12.90 -17.75 -38.05
CA GLY A 108 12.65 -18.21 -39.41
C GLY A 108 13.02 -17.17 -40.47
N ALA A 109 13.59 -17.62 -41.60
CA ALA A 109 14.01 -16.73 -42.70
C ALA A 109 12.84 -16.17 -43.55
N LEU A 110 11.65 -16.78 -43.50
CA LEU A 110 10.48 -16.35 -44.25
C LEU A 110 9.65 -15.34 -43.44
N GLY A 111 9.34 -14.18 -44.03
CA GLY A 111 8.49 -13.16 -43.42
C GLY A 111 9.17 -12.33 -42.31
N ALA A 112 10.50 -12.19 -42.36
CA ALA A 112 11.30 -11.55 -41.30
C ALA A 112 10.77 -10.17 -40.86
N GLU A 113 10.36 -9.30 -41.79
CA GLU A 113 9.80 -7.98 -41.45
C GLU A 113 8.46 -8.07 -40.72
N GLN A 114 7.56 -8.95 -41.18
CA GLN A 114 6.24 -9.15 -40.55
C GLN A 114 6.38 -9.77 -39.16
N ASN A 115 7.29 -10.74 -38.99
CA ASN A 115 7.55 -11.37 -37.70
C ASN A 115 8.19 -10.39 -36.72
N ALA A 116 9.10 -9.52 -37.19
CA ALA A 116 9.68 -8.46 -36.39
C ALA A 116 8.62 -7.44 -35.95
N ALA A 117 7.71 -7.04 -36.85
CA ALA A 117 6.61 -6.14 -36.52
C ALA A 117 5.66 -6.75 -35.47
N ASP A 118 5.33 -8.04 -35.58
CA ASP A 118 4.48 -8.74 -34.59
C ASP A 118 5.18 -8.85 -33.22
N PHE A 119 6.49 -9.15 -33.19
CA PHE A 119 7.26 -9.16 -31.95
C PHE A 119 7.29 -7.80 -31.26
N ILE A 120 7.53 -6.73 -32.01
CA ILE A 120 7.50 -5.35 -31.49
C ILE A 120 6.11 -5.05 -30.92
N ALA A 121 5.04 -5.33 -31.67
CA ALA A 121 3.68 -5.06 -31.24
C ALA A 121 3.33 -5.77 -29.92
N ARG A 122 3.65 -7.06 -29.78
CA ARG A 122 3.41 -7.83 -28.55
C ARG A 122 4.24 -7.32 -27.37
N THR A 123 5.49 -6.94 -27.64
CA THR A 123 6.38 -6.38 -26.61
C THR A 123 5.87 -5.03 -26.11
N THR A 124 5.48 -4.14 -27.04
CA THR A 124 4.90 -2.83 -26.70
C THR A 124 3.60 -2.97 -25.92
N ASP A 125 2.72 -3.89 -26.31
CA ASP A 125 1.46 -4.17 -25.61
C ASP A 125 1.70 -4.72 -24.18
N ALA A 126 2.66 -5.62 -24.00
CA ALA A 126 3.03 -6.13 -22.69
C ALA A 126 3.60 -5.02 -21.79
N ILE A 127 4.52 -4.21 -22.30
CA ILE A 127 5.11 -3.07 -21.57
C ILE A 127 4.01 -2.06 -21.19
N GLY A 128 3.15 -1.69 -22.14
CA GLY A 128 2.04 -0.76 -21.89
C GLY A 128 1.03 -1.31 -20.88
N THR A 129 0.85 -2.62 -20.82
CA THR A 129 0.02 -3.27 -19.78
C THR A 129 0.69 -3.21 -18.40
N LEU A 130 2.00 -3.49 -18.31
CA LEU A 130 2.74 -3.37 -17.05
C LEU A 130 2.76 -1.93 -16.51
N GLN A 131 2.91 -0.94 -17.39
CA GLN A 131 2.83 0.49 -17.02
C GLN A 131 1.44 0.90 -16.51
N ARG A 132 0.37 0.38 -17.14
CA ARG A 132 -1.00 0.58 -16.64
C ARG A 132 -1.20 -0.05 -15.27
N LEU A 133 -0.72 -1.27 -15.07
CA LEU A 133 -0.78 -1.94 -13.76
C LEU A 133 -0.07 -1.15 -12.67
N ASP A 134 1.10 -0.56 -12.96
CA ASP A 134 1.80 0.31 -12.01
C ASP A 134 1.00 1.58 -11.66
N THR A 135 0.33 2.16 -12.66
CA THR A 135 -0.58 3.30 -12.46
C THR A 135 -1.81 2.91 -11.63
N ASP A 136 -2.43 1.78 -11.92
CA ASP A 136 -3.57 1.25 -11.18
C ASP A 136 -3.21 0.93 -9.73
N MET A 137 -2.01 0.36 -9.50
CA MET A 137 -1.47 0.14 -8.17
C MET A 137 -1.18 1.43 -7.42
N SER A 138 -0.78 2.49 -8.13
CA SER A 138 -0.63 3.84 -7.58
C SER A 138 -1.95 4.42 -7.10
N MET A 139 -3.00 4.31 -7.93
CA MET A 139 -4.36 4.72 -7.56
C MET A 139 -4.88 3.92 -6.37
N LEU A 140 -4.72 2.59 -6.36
CA LEU A 140 -5.19 1.74 -5.27
C LEU A 140 -4.54 2.09 -3.93
N THR A 141 -3.27 2.49 -3.96
CA THR A 141 -2.57 2.92 -2.74
C THR A 141 -3.07 4.29 -2.27
N GLY A 142 -3.37 5.20 -3.19
CA GLY A 142 -4.04 6.46 -2.87
C GLY A 142 -5.43 6.27 -2.26
N ASP A 143 -6.20 5.30 -2.77
CA ASP A 143 -7.51 4.95 -2.21
C ASP A 143 -7.38 4.46 -0.77
N VAL A 144 -6.41 3.57 -0.47
CA VAL A 144 -6.14 3.10 0.90
C VAL A 144 -5.78 4.26 1.82
N ASP A 145 -4.95 5.21 1.36
CA ASP A 145 -4.57 6.39 2.16
C ASP A 145 -5.79 7.29 2.45
N SER A 146 -6.61 7.54 1.43
CA SER A 146 -7.83 8.32 1.56
C SER A 146 -8.82 7.67 2.54
N GLU A 147 -9.03 6.36 2.40
CA GLU A 147 -9.93 5.60 3.27
C GLU A 147 -9.40 5.50 4.71
N THR A 148 -8.07 5.49 4.88
CA THR A 148 -7.42 5.60 6.20
C THR A 148 -7.78 6.93 6.86
N GLY A 149 -7.68 8.05 6.12
CA GLY A 149 -8.09 9.37 6.60
C GLY A 149 -9.56 9.43 7.01
N LEU A 150 -10.46 8.95 6.15
CA LEU A 150 -11.90 8.90 6.46
C LEU A 150 -12.21 8.00 7.66
N THR A 151 -11.51 6.88 7.79
CA THR A 151 -11.65 5.97 8.94
C THR A 151 -11.20 6.65 10.24
N VAL A 152 -10.10 7.40 10.22
CA VAL A 152 -9.62 8.21 11.34
C VAL A 152 -10.64 9.30 11.73
N GLU A 153 -11.23 9.98 10.75
CA GLU A 153 -12.29 10.96 11.00
C GLU A 153 -13.52 10.33 11.66
N ARG A 154 -13.94 9.15 11.19
CA ARG A 154 -15.07 8.41 11.78
C ARG A 154 -14.77 7.96 13.21
N ILE A 155 -13.57 7.44 13.47
CA ILE A 155 -13.11 7.09 14.82
C ILE A 155 -13.20 8.32 15.74
N ASN A 156 -12.71 9.47 15.29
CA ASN A 156 -12.76 10.70 16.07
C ASN A 156 -14.19 11.17 16.37
N ALA A 157 -15.11 11.03 15.41
CA ALA A 157 -16.52 11.33 15.63
C ALA A 157 -17.14 10.41 16.68
N LEU A 158 -16.85 9.11 16.63
CA LEU A 158 -17.33 8.13 17.61
C LEU A 158 -16.75 8.39 19.00
N LEU A 159 -15.46 8.71 19.12
CA LEU A 159 -14.84 9.06 20.41
C LEU A 159 -15.50 10.29 21.06
N LYS A 160 -15.81 11.33 20.27
CA LYS A 160 -16.57 12.50 20.75
C LYS A 160 -17.97 12.12 21.23
N GLN A 161 -18.67 11.28 20.47
CA GLN A 161 -20.00 10.80 20.82
C GLN A 161 -19.97 9.98 22.12
N ILE A 162 -19.03 9.05 22.25
CA ILE A 162 -18.86 8.23 23.46
C ILE A 162 -18.52 9.11 24.67
N HIS A 163 -17.70 10.15 24.50
CA HIS A 163 -17.38 11.10 25.56
C HIS A 163 -18.62 11.84 26.08
N SER A 164 -19.43 12.41 25.18
CA SER A 164 -20.69 13.08 25.52
C SER A 164 -21.70 12.14 26.19
N LEU A 165 -21.80 10.90 25.69
CA LEU A 165 -22.68 9.88 26.28
C LEU A 165 -22.18 9.44 27.66
N ASN A 166 -20.87 9.34 27.88
CA ASN A 166 -20.29 9.07 29.20
C ASN A 166 -20.68 10.14 30.22
N ASP A 167 -20.67 11.42 29.83
CA ASP A 167 -21.06 12.51 30.73
C ASP A 167 -22.57 12.49 31.02
N ALA A 168 -23.38 12.16 30.02
CA ALA A 168 -24.81 11.99 30.20
C ALA A 168 -25.16 10.80 31.11
N VAL A 169 -24.51 9.65 30.95
CA VAL A 169 -24.67 8.47 31.82
C VAL A 169 -24.25 8.81 33.24
N SER A 170 -23.05 9.38 33.43
CA SER A 170 -22.54 9.73 34.76
C SER A 170 -23.45 10.73 35.49
N ARG A 171 -24.02 11.71 34.76
CA ARG A 171 -24.98 12.66 35.31
C ARG A 171 -26.30 11.99 35.71
N LEU A 172 -26.84 11.10 34.88
CA LEU A 172 -28.09 10.39 35.17
C LEU A 172 -27.92 9.46 36.38
N ASP A 173 -26.82 8.71 36.43
CA ASP A 173 -26.48 7.82 37.55
C ASP A 173 -26.29 8.62 38.85
N GLY A 174 -25.60 9.76 38.79
CA GLY A 174 -25.42 10.65 39.95
C GLY A 174 -26.72 11.28 40.45
N LEU A 175 -27.73 11.43 39.58
CA LEU A 175 -29.08 11.87 39.94
C LEU A 175 -30.01 10.71 40.34
N GLY A 176 -29.52 9.46 40.31
CA GLY A 176 -30.33 8.26 40.58
C GLY A 176 -31.43 8.01 39.54
N ARG A 177 -31.27 8.54 38.31
CA ARG A 177 -32.20 8.38 37.18
C ARG A 177 -31.73 7.27 36.24
N SER A 178 -32.64 6.63 35.50
CA SER A 178 -32.23 5.62 34.52
C SER A 178 -31.36 6.21 33.40
N ALA A 179 -30.17 5.62 33.21
CA ALA A 179 -29.27 5.90 32.09
C ALA A 179 -29.34 4.85 30.96
N ALA A 180 -30.29 3.91 31.02
CA ALA A 180 -30.31 2.71 30.17
C ALA A 180 -30.25 3.04 28.66
N GLY A 181 -31.13 3.92 28.17
CA GLY A 181 -31.13 4.30 26.75
C GLY A 181 -29.86 5.04 26.30
N THR A 182 -29.28 5.88 27.15
CA THR A 182 -28.00 6.55 26.86
C THR A 182 -26.83 5.56 26.87
N ALA A 183 -26.86 4.58 27.77
CA ALA A 183 -25.87 3.50 27.84
C ALA A 183 -25.95 2.58 26.60
N ASP A 184 -27.15 2.30 26.08
CA ASP A 184 -27.32 1.56 24.82
C ASP A 184 -26.73 2.33 23.63
N GLN A 185 -27.02 3.63 23.50
CA GLN A 185 -26.42 4.48 22.46
C GLN A 185 -24.90 4.51 22.56
N ARG A 186 -24.35 4.52 23.79
CA ARG A 186 -22.92 4.50 24.04
C ARG A 186 -22.30 3.18 23.59
N ASN A 187 -22.92 2.07 23.93
CA ASN A 187 -22.43 0.74 23.57
C ASN A 187 -22.50 0.50 22.06
N ASN A 188 -23.52 1.02 21.37
CA ASN A 188 -23.59 1.00 19.91
C ASN A 188 -22.43 1.79 19.28
N ALA A 189 -22.12 2.98 19.80
CA ALA A 189 -20.98 3.76 19.34
C ALA A 189 -19.64 3.05 19.62
N VAL A 190 -19.52 2.34 20.75
CA VAL A 190 -18.35 1.51 21.06
C VAL A 190 -18.25 0.30 20.12
N GLN A 191 -19.36 -0.35 19.79
CA GLN A 191 -19.39 -1.47 18.85
C GLN A 191 -18.91 -1.03 17.45
N GLU A 192 -19.39 0.12 16.98
CA GLU A 192 -18.93 0.69 15.72
C GLU A 192 -17.46 1.11 15.80
N LEU A 193 -17.02 1.72 16.91
CA LEU A 193 -15.61 2.03 17.11
C LEU A 193 -14.75 0.76 17.05
N SER A 194 -15.25 -0.34 17.60
CA SER A 194 -14.56 -1.63 17.63
C SER A 194 -14.44 -2.26 16.25
N SER A 195 -15.34 -1.98 15.29
CA SER A 195 -15.16 -2.44 13.91
C SER A 195 -14.10 -1.63 13.16
N LEU A 196 -13.87 -0.38 13.57
CA LEU A 196 -12.87 0.48 12.95
C LEU A 196 -11.47 0.29 13.55
N MET A 197 -11.37 0.02 14.85
CA MET A 197 -10.11 -0.26 15.53
C MET A 197 -10.30 -1.15 16.77
N ALA A 198 -9.28 -1.93 17.12
CA ALA A 198 -9.28 -2.73 18.33
C ALA A 198 -9.22 -1.83 19.56
N VAL A 199 -10.26 -1.92 20.39
CA VAL A 199 -10.36 -1.16 21.65
C VAL A 199 -10.57 -2.09 22.84
N THR A 200 -9.98 -1.69 23.97
CA THR A 200 -10.28 -2.26 25.27
C THR A 200 -11.15 -1.28 26.04
N VAL A 201 -12.29 -1.77 26.55
CA VAL A 201 -13.29 -0.95 27.22
C VAL A 201 -13.46 -1.41 28.66
N ARG A 202 -13.38 -0.47 29.61
CA ARG A 202 -13.53 -0.75 31.05
C ARG A 202 -14.50 0.24 31.68
N GLU A 203 -15.43 -0.26 32.47
CA GLU A 203 -16.37 0.59 33.20
C GLU A 203 -15.75 1.07 34.53
N GLN A 204 -15.91 2.35 34.81
CA GLN A 204 -15.42 3.02 36.01
C GLN A 204 -16.53 3.09 37.08
N PRO A 205 -16.18 3.27 38.37
CA PRO A 205 -17.17 3.34 39.47
C PRO A 205 -18.21 4.47 39.33
N ASN A 206 -17.90 5.51 38.54
CA ASN A 206 -18.77 6.66 38.26
C ASN A 206 -19.69 6.45 37.03
N GLY A 207 -19.77 5.23 36.50
CA GLY A 207 -20.57 4.87 35.32
C GLY A 207 -19.94 5.22 33.98
N ARG A 208 -18.76 5.87 33.95
CA ARG A 208 -18.06 6.22 32.70
C ARG A 208 -17.29 5.02 32.14
N LEU A 209 -17.13 4.98 30.82
CA LEU A 209 -16.24 4.03 30.15
C LEU A 209 -14.86 4.65 29.92
N LEU A 210 -13.83 3.91 30.33
CA LEU A 210 -12.45 4.05 29.86
C LEU A 210 -12.31 3.29 28.54
N VAL A 211 -11.75 3.93 27.52
CA VAL A 211 -11.45 3.32 26.21
C VAL A 211 -9.96 3.47 25.93
N GLU A 212 -9.31 2.35 25.67
CA GLU A 212 -7.88 2.24 25.36
C GLU A 212 -7.71 1.53 24.02
N THR A 213 -6.63 1.83 23.29
CA THR A 213 -6.23 1.02 22.14
C THR A 213 -5.82 -0.38 22.58
N ALA A 214 -5.76 -1.34 21.65
CA ALA A 214 -5.17 -2.65 21.93
C ALA A 214 -3.71 -2.57 22.44
N GLY A 215 -2.98 -1.51 22.07
CA GLY A 215 -1.62 -1.25 22.55
C GLY A 215 -1.55 -0.60 23.94
N GLY A 216 -2.69 -0.35 24.59
CA GLY A 216 -2.75 0.25 25.94
C GLY A 216 -2.71 1.77 25.98
N ALA A 217 -2.71 2.45 24.83
CA ALA A 217 -2.77 3.91 24.79
C ALA A 217 -4.20 4.38 25.11
N PRO A 218 -4.42 5.29 26.08
CA PRO A 218 -5.75 5.76 26.41
C PRO A 218 -6.29 6.65 25.28
N LEU A 219 -7.54 6.41 24.86
CA LEU A 219 -8.28 7.26 23.92
C LEU A 219 -9.32 8.11 24.67
N LEU A 220 -9.94 7.53 25.69
CA LEU A 220 -10.99 8.18 26.47
C LEU A 220 -10.90 7.76 27.93
N ASP A 221 -10.63 8.71 28.82
CA ASP A 221 -10.68 8.51 30.28
C ASP A 221 -11.54 9.61 30.93
N THR A 222 -10.90 10.54 31.65
CA THR A 222 -11.49 11.84 32.01
C THR A 222 -11.35 12.88 30.89
N ARG A 223 -10.33 12.72 30.04
CA ARG A 223 -9.98 13.58 28.93
C ARG A 223 -10.21 12.84 27.61
N LEU A 224 -10.67 13.59 26.62
CA LEU A 224 -10.79 13.11 25.25
C LEU A 224 -9.42 13.19 24.57
N ARG A 225 -9.02 12.12 23.88
CA ARG A 225 -7.90 12.10 22.95
C ARG A 225 -8.41 11.68 21.57
N LEU A 226 -7.90 12.32 20.53
CA LEU A 226 -8.29 12.10 19.15
C LEU A 226 -7.07 11.73 18.32
N LEU A 227 -7.32 10.96 17.27
CA LEU A 227 -6.34 10.58 16.27
C LEU A 227 -6.07 11.75 15.33
N SER A 228 -4.81 12.00 15.01
CA SER A 228 -4.36 13.01 14.07
C SER A 228 -3.56 12.32 12.99
N TYR A 229 -4.20 12.12 11.84
CA TYR A 229 -3.55 11.62 10.65
C TYR A 229 -3.27 12.80 9.71
N PRO A 230 -2.00 13.11 9.41
CA PRO A 230 -1.70 14.11 8.39
C PRO A 230 -1.96 13.45 7.03
N THR A 231 -3.21 13.54 6.58
CA THR A 231 -3.55 13.15 5.21
C THR A 231 -2.79 14.04 4.24
N SER A 232 -2.36 13.48 3.11
CA SER A 232 -1.99 14.30 1.97
C SER A 232 -3.22 15.12 1.59
N LYS A 233 -3.23 16.43 1.88
CA LYS A 233 -4.26 17.36 1.40
C LYS A 233 -4.27 17.51 -0.14
N SER A 234 -3.50 16.70 -0.86
CA SER A 234 -3.62 16.57 -2.30
C SER A 234 -4.60 15.43 -2.56
N GLY A 235 -5.87 15.74 -2.83
CA GLY A 235 -6.89 14.79 -3.28
C GLY A 235 -6.60 14.17 -4.66
N SER A 236 -5.34 13.83 -4.92
CA SER A 236 -4.81 13.30 -6.16
C SER A 236 -4.60 11.78 -6.12
N GLY A 237 -4.85 11.12 -4.99
CA GLY A 237 -4.65 9.66 -4.87
C GLY A 237 -3.19 9.24 -5.13
N ALA A 238 -2.23 10.15 -4.98
CA ALA A 238 -0.83 9.88 -5.22
C ALA A 238 -0.22 9.18 -3.99
N ALA A 239 0.46 8.05 -4.22
CA ALA A 239 1.22 7.35 -3.20
C ALA A 239 2.29 8.28 -2.59
N LEU A 240 2.44 8.26 -1.27
CA LEU A 240 3.48 9.00 -0.56
C LEU A 240 4.78 8.19 -0.53
N ALA A 241 5.92 8.90 -0.53
CA ALA A 241 7.24 8.29 -0.36
C ALA A 241 7.46 7.72 1.04
N GLU A 242 6.81 8.31 2.05
CA GLU A 242 6.77 7.84 3.42
C GLU A 242 5.39 8.16 4.00
N TYR A 243 4.72 7.15 4.56
CA TYR A 243 3.43 7.35 5.20
C TYR A 243 3.63 7.76 6.67
N PRO A 244 3.06 8.90 7.11
CA PRO A 244 3.20 9.31 8.48
C PRO A 244 2.42 8.37 9.42
N GLY A 245 2.94 8.16 10.62
CA GLY A 245 2.20 7.52 11.71
C GLY A 245 0.97 8.35 12.13
N ILE A 246 0.00 7.70 12.77
CA ILE A 246 -1.20 8.37 13.30
C ILE A 246 -0.91 8.80 14.74
N ASP A 247 -0.91 10.10 14.99
CA ASP A 247 -0.65 10.65 16.32
C ASP A 247 -1.89 10.58 17.21
N ILE A 248 -1.71 10.27 18.50
CA ILE A 248 -2.76 10.45 19.50
C ILE A 248 -2.54 11.81 20.18
N ARG A 249 -3.54 12.69 20.12
CA ARG A 249 -3.46 14.04 20.68
C ARG A 249 -4.59 14.29 21.65
N PHE A 250 -4.35 15.07 22.70
CA PHE A 250 -5.43 15.56 23.54
C PHE A 250 -6.41 16.39 22.71
N ALA A 251 -7.68 16.41 23.10
CA ALA A 251 -8.68 17.24 22.45
C ALA A 251 -9.59 17.91 23.48
N THR A 252 -10.14 19.08 23.09
CA THR A 252 -11.23 19.71 23.84
C THR A 252 -12.54 18.96 23.62
N GLU A 253 -13.57 19.23 24.44
CA GLU A 253 -14.91 18.67 24.24
C GLU A 253 -15.51 19.04 22.88
N ALA A 254 -15.19 20.22 22.36
CA ALA A 254 -15.56 20.65 21.00
C ALA A 254 -14.77 19.91 19.90
N GLY A 255 -13.78 19.11 20.28
CA GLY A 255 -12.98 18.29 19.37
C GLY A 255 -11.82 19.02 18.71
N ALA A 256 -11.37 20.15 19.27
CA ALA A 256 -10.18 20.83 18.81
C ALA A 256 -8.93 20.09 19.32
N LEU A 257 -8.02 19.73 18.41
CA LEU A 257 -6.77 19.04 18.73
C LEU A 257 -5.85 19.94 19.56
N GLY A 258 -5.28 19.38 20.62
CA GLY A 258 -4.35 20.01 21.55
C GLY A 258 -2.94 19.42 21.44
N ALA A 259 -2.24 19.36 22.58
CA ALA A 259 -0.89 18.80 22.66
C ALA A 259 -0.85 17.30 22.27
N ALA A 260 0.27 16.88 21.67
CA ALA A 260 0.52 15.47 21.44
C ALA A 260 0.67 14.72 22.77
N THR A 261 0.17 13.49 22.83
CA THR A 261 0.32 12.63 24.01
C THR A 261 1.71 11.99 24.08
N GLY A 262 2.38 11.85 22.94
CA GLY A 262 3.59 11.03 22.78
C GLY A 262 3.29 9.63 22.24
N ASP A 263 2.04 9.18 22.32
CA ASP A 263 1.61 7.89 21.77
C ASP A 263 1.29 8.01 20.28
N ARG A 264 1.67 6.98 19.51
CA ARG A 264 1.43 6.89 18.07
C ARG A 264 0.93 5.50 17.69
N ILE A 265 0.15 5.46 16.63
CA ILE A 265 -0.27 4.22 15.98
C ILE A 265 0.54 4.10 14.70
N GLU A 266 1.49 3.17 14.71
CA GLU A 266 2.45 2.95 13.62
C GLU A 266 2.31 1.58 12.96
N SER A 267 1.38 0.73 13.42
CA SER A 267 1.25 -0.64 12.90
C SER A 267 -0.18 -1.11 12.77
N SER A 268 -0.36 -2.14 11.94
CA SER A 268 -1.62 -2.87 11.77
C SER A 268 -2.14 -3.54 13.05
N ALA A 269 -1.33 -3.62 14.11
CA ALA A 269 -1.73 -4.11 15.43
C ALA A 269 -2.87 -3.30 16.07
N VAL A 270 -3.17 -2.10 15.54
CA VAL A 270 -4.35 -1.33 15.90
C VAL A 270 -5.66 -2.07 15.61
N GLY A 271 -5.66 -3.08 14.74
CA GLY A 271 -6.82 -3.91 14.43
C GLY A 271 -7.96 -3.15 13.72
N GLY A 272 -9.08 -3.85 13.50
CA GLY A 272 -10.26 -3.32 12.85
C GLY A 272 -10.00 -2.95 11.39
N LYS A 273 -10.91 -2.18 10.82
CA LYS A 273 -10.75 -1.61 9.48
C LYS A 273 -9.45 -0.81 9.34
N LEU A 274 -9.09 -0.01 10.34
CA LEU A 274 -7.86 0.79 10.32
C LEU A 274 -6.62 -0.10 10.22
N GLY A 275 -6.55 -1.18 11.00
CA GLY A 275 -5.44 -2.13 10.98
C GLY A 275 -5.29 -2.84 9.63
N GLY A 276 -6.40 -3.23 9.01
CA GLY A 276 -6.39 -3.81 7.66
C GLY A 276 -5.91 -2.83 6.59
N LEU A 277 -6.33 -1.56 6.66
CA LEU A 277 -5.85 -0.50 5.77
C LEU A 277 -4.33 -0.27 5.92
N LEU A 278 -3.83 -0.22 7.15
CA LEU A 278 -2.39 -0.09 7.41
C LEU A 278 -1.62 -1.32 6.91
N GLU A 279 -2.15 -2.53 7.07
CA GLU A 279 -1.53 -3.74 6.55
C GLU A 279 -1.45 -3.76 5.01
N LEU A 280 -2.51 -3.30 4.34
CA LEU A 280 -2.53 -3.14 2.89
C LEU A 280 -1.47 -2.15 2.44
N ARG A 281 -1.44 -0.97 3.07
CA ARG A 281 -0.54 0.15 2.74
C ARG A 281 0.93 -0.18 2.98
N ASP A 282 1.24 -0.77 4.12
CA ASP A 282 2.63 -0.88 4.60
C ASP A 282 3.28 -2.22 4.21
N ARG A 283 2.49 -3.25 3.87
CA ARG A 283 3.00 -4.61 3.62
C ARG A 283 2.54 -5.21 2.30
N ILE A 284 1.23 -5.28 2.07
CA ILE A 284 0.68 -6.06 0.94
C ILE A 284 0.92 -5.34 -0.39
N LEU A 285 0.54 -4.07 -0.49
CA LEU A 285 0.68 -3.30 -1.73
C LEU A 285 2.15 -3.07 -2.11
N PRO A 286 3.06 -2.69 -1.20
CA PRO A 286 4.49 -2.57 -1.52
C PRO A 286 5.10 -3.92 -1.95
N GLY A 287 4.82 -5.00 -1.22
CA GLY A 287 5.34 -6.33 -1.57
C GLY A 287 4.87 -6.81 -2.94
N PHE A 288 3.65 -6.49 -3.34
CA PHE A 288 3.15 -6.77 -4.68
C PHE A 288 3.84 -5.92 -5.76
N ARG A 289 4.08 -4.63 -5.49
CA ARG A 289 4.85 -3.75 -6.40
C ARG A 289 6.28 -4.23 -6.59
N ASP A 290 6.94 -4.72 -5.54
CA ASP A 290 8.29 -5.29 -5.63
C ASP A 290 8.33 -6.53 -6.55
N GLN A 291 7.30 -7.37 -6.49
CA GLN A 291 7.15 -8.52 -7.39
C GLN A 291 6.95 -8.07 -8.85
N LEU A 292 6.11 -7.06 -9.09
CA LEU A 292 5.95 -6.47 -10.42
C LEU A 292 7.24 -5.82 -10.93
N GLY A 293 7.97 -5.11 -10.08
CA GLY A 293 9.27 -4.51 -10.40
C GLY A 293 10.33 -5.55 -10.75
N THR A 294 10.34 -6.68 -10.04
CA THR A 294 11.21 -7.82 -10.35
C THR A 294 10.87 -8.41 -11.72
N LEU A 295 9.59 -8.59 -12.02
CA LEU A 295 9.15 -9.07 -13.33
C LEU A 295 9.54 -8.10 -14.45
N PHE A 296 9.26 -6.80 -14.28
CA PHE A 296 9.57 -5.78 -15.28
C PHE A 296 11.09 -5.70 -15.55
N THR A 297 11.88 -5.70 -14.49
CA THR A 297 13.34 -5.67 -14.57
C THR A 297 13.87 -6.94 -15.23
N GLY A 298 13.30 -8.11 -14.92
CA GLY A 298 13.65 -9.38 -15.55
C GLY A 298 13.36 -9.38 -17.05
N LEU A 299 12.17 -8.95 -17.45
CA LEU A 299 11.77 -8.84 -18.86
C LEU A 299 12.68 -7.85 -19.62
N ALA A 300 12.91 -6.67 -19.05
CA ALA A 300 13.77 -5.65 -19.65
C ALA A 300 15.21 -6.16 -19.83
N ARG A 301 15.77 -6.82 -18.82
CA ARG A 301 17.11 -7.42 -18.91
C ARG A 301 17.20 -8.53 -19.96
N ALA A 302 16.20 -9.41 -20.02
CA ALA A 302 16.17 -10.50 -21.00
C ALA A 302 16.10 -9.97 -22.44
N LEU A 303 15.22 -8.99 -22.70
CA LEU A 303 15.08 -8.36 -24.01
C LEU A 303 16.33 -7.57 -24.40
N ASN A 304 16.87 -6.76 -23.49
CA ASN A 304 18.07 -5.98 -23.75
C ASN A 304 19.29 -6.88 -23.95
N GLY A 305 19.45 -7.94 -23.16
CA GLY A 305 20.54 -8.91 -23.33
C GLY A 305 20.48 -9.60 -24.70
N ALA A 306 19.29 -10.05 -25.12
CA ALA A 306 19.11 -10.62 -26.45
C ALA A 306 19.37 -9.60 -27.57
N SER A 307 18.92 -8.35 -27.41
CA SER A 307 19.16 -7.28 -28.38
C SER A 307 20.63 -6.88 -28.48
N ASN A 308 21.37 -6.85 -27.36
CA ASN A 308 22.77 -6.45 -27.31
C ASN A 308 23.71 -7.51 -27.88
N ALA A 309 23.29 -8.78 -27.94
CA ALA A 309 24.05 -9.86 -28.56
C ALA A 309 24.11 -9.76 -30.10
N ALA A 310 23.33 -8.87 -30.72
CA ALA A 310 23.27 -8.69 -32.16
C ALA A 310 23.33 -7.20 -32.54
N SER A 311 23.66 -6.92 -33.80
CA SER A 311 23.60 -5.58 -34.37
C SER A 311 22.66 -5.55 -35.57
N ALA A 312 21.97 -4.43 -35.76
CA ALA A 312 21.12 -4.24 -36.92
C ALA A 312 21.94 -4.22 -38.22
N VAL A 313 21.33 -4.66 -39.32
CA VAL A 313 21.91 -4.54 -40.67
C VAL A 313 20.94 -3.71 -41.52
N PRO A 314 21.35 -2.54 -42.04
CA PRO A 314 22.63 -1.86 -41.82
C PRO A 314 22.82 -1.39 -40.38
N ALA A 315 24.07 -1.34 -39.90
CA ALA A 315 24.37 -0.84 -38.57
C ALA A 315 23.95 0.64 -38.42
N PRO A 316 23.40 1.06 -37.27
CA PRO A 316 23.00 2.44 -37.06
C PRO A 316 24.22 3.36 -36.99
N ASN A 317 24.12 4.57 -37.54
CA ASN A 317 25.21 5.56 -37.49
C ASN A 317 25.61 5.93 -36.04
N ARG A 318 24.64 5.93 -35.12
CA ARG A 318 24.85 6.27 -33.71
C ARG A 318 24.29 5.19 -32.81
N LEU A 319 25.07 4.79 -31.81
CA LEU A 319 24.59 4.03 -30.65
C LEU A 319 24.60 4.92 -29.42
N ASN A 320 23.47 4.95 -28.73
CA ASN A 320 23.32 5.68 -27.49
C ASN A 320 23.15 4.71 -26.33
N GLY A 321 24.00 4.83 -25.31
CA GLY A 321 23.83 4.15 -24.04
C GLY A 321 22.69 4.72 -23.21
N THR A 322 22.46 4.10 -22.06
CA THR A 322 21.56 4.60 -21.02
C THR A 322 22.25 5.68 -20.19
N THR A 323 21.47 6.59 -19.61
CA THR A 323 21.98 7.57 -18.65
C THR A 323 22.32 6.85 -17.34
N THR A 324 23.54 7.05 -16.87
CA THR A 324 24.03 6.52 -15.60
C THR A 324 24.34 7.68 -14.64
N ALA A 325 24.48 7.39 -13.35
CA ALA A 325 24.91 8.38 -12.36
C ALA A 325 26.44 8.59 -12.33
N LEU A 326 27.17 8.07 -13.32
CA LEU A 326 28.63 8.06 -13.34
C LEU A 326 29.19 9.31 -14.00
N ALA A 327 30.31 9.79 -13.48
CA ALA A 327 31.19 10.75 -14.14
C ALA A 327 32.29 10.03 -14.93
N SER A 328 32.96 10.75 -15.85
CA SER A 328 34.09 10.21 -16.61
C SER A 328 35.27 9.78 -15.73
N SER A 329 35.42 10.41 -14.56
CA SER A 329 36.45 10.08 -13.55
C SER A 329 36.09 8.87 -12.68
N ASP A 330 34.85 8.39 -12.73
CA ASP A 330 34.42 7.29 -11.87
C ASP A 330 34.98 5.95 -12.36
N ARG A 331 35.10 5.02 -11.42
CA ARG A 331 35.60 3.67 -11.71
C ARG A 331 34.66 2.97 -12.69
N LEU A 332 35.28 2.38 -13.72
CA LEU A 332 34.58 1.66 -14.78
C LEU A 332 33.86 0.42 -14.23
N GLY A 333 34.56 -0.40 -13.44
CA GLY A 333 33.98 -1.57 -12.77
C GLY A 333 33.46 -2.67 -13.69
N PHE A 334 33.87 -2.67 -14.97
CA PHE A 334 33.66 -3.77 -15.90
C PHE A 334 34.76 -4.84 -15.76
N THR A 335 34.41 -6.07 -16.09
CA THR A 335 35.29 -7.24 -16.27
C THR A 335 35.03 -7.84 -17.65
N GLY A 336 35.91 -8.70 -18.16
CA GLY A 336 35.79 -9.29 -19.50
C GLY A 336 36.12 -8.31 -20.63
N ALA A 337 35.59 -8.54 -21.84
CA ALA A 337 35.90 -7.76 -23.03
C ALA A 337 34.70 -7.54 -23.96
N SER A 338 34.68 -6.37 -24.62
CA SER A 338 33.74 -6.06 -25.70
C SER A 338 34.48 -5.62 -26.96
N ILE A 339 33.87 -5.89 -28.10
CA ILE A 339 34.32 -5.53 -29.44
C ILE A 339 33.48 -4.36 -29.92
N PHE A 340 34.15 -3.27 -30.29
CA PHE A 340 33.54 -2.10 -30.91
C PHE A 340 33.98 -2.07 -32.38
N ALA A 341 33.02 -1.97 -33.29
CA ALA A 341 33.28 -1.96 -34.72
C ALA A 341 32.51 -0.85 -35.43
N VAL A 342 33.12 -0.31 -36.48
CA VAL A 342 32.45 0.52 -37.48
C VAL A 342 32.25 -0.33 -38.72
N MET A 343 31.01 -0.45 -39.15
CA MET A 343 30.56 -1.29 -40.26
C MET A 343 30.17 -0.43 -41.45
N GLY A 344 30.40 -0.90 -42.68
CA GLY A 344 29.81 -0.36 -43.89
C GLY A 344 28.36 -0.80 -44.06
N SER A 345 27.62 -0.13 -44.94
CA SER A 345 26.21 -0.45 -45.25
C SER A 345 26.02 -1.86 -45.85
N ASP A 346 27.08 -2.46 -46.36
CA ASP A 346 27.16 -3.82 -46.90
C ASP A 346 27.55 -4.87 -45.84
N GLY A 347 27.73 -4.46 -44.58
CA GLY A 347 28.15 -5.35 -43.49
C GLY A 347 29.66 -5.61 -43.42
N THR A 348 30.48 -4.89 -44.20
CA THR A 348 31.95 -4.98 -44.09
C THR A 348 32.48 -4.25 -42.86
N ILE A 349 33.54 -4.76 -42.22
CA ILE A 349 34.18 -4.09 -41.08
C ILE A 349 35.15 -3.03 -41.59
N VAL A 350 34.89 -1.75 -41.28
CA VAL A 350 35.74 -0.60 -41.61
C VAL A 350 36.84 -0.40 -40.55
N ALA A 351 36.47 -0.51 -39.27
CA ALA A 351 37.38 -0.45 -38.14
C ALA A 351 36.87 -1.35 -37.02
N ARG A 352 37.76 -1.92 -36.23
CA ARG A 352 37.40 -2.71 -35.05
C ARG A 352 38.42 -2.55 -33.95
N THR A 353 37.96 -2.57 -32.71
CA THR A 353 38.81 -2.63 -31.53
C THR A 353 38.21 -3.56 -30.50
N ARG A 354 39.08 -4.30 -29.81
CA ARG A 354 38.72 -5.10 -28.64
C ARG A 354 39.16 -4.31 -27.41
N VAL A 355 38.22 -3.98 -26.54
CA VAL A 355 38.52 -3.39 -25.24
C VAL A 355 38.39 -4.49 -24.20
N ASP A 356 39.51 -4.82 -23.56
CA ASP A 356 39.59 -5.82 -22.50
C ASP A 356 39.66 -5.09 -21.15
N PHE A 357 38.56 -5.15 -20.41
CA PHE A 357 38.39 -4.42 -19.16
C PHE A 357 39.22 -5.01 -18.02
N ASP A 358 39.56 -6.30 -18.08
CA ASP A 358 40.44 -6.94 -17.10
C ASP A 358 41.89 -6.44 -17.26
N VAL A 359 42.33 -6.25 -18.51
CA VAL A 359 43.67 -5.72 -18.83
C VAL A 359 43.80 -4.24 -18.49
N MET A 360 42.73 -3.45 -18.58
CA MET A 360 42.73 -2.03 -18.18
C MET A 360 43.01 -1.82 -16.68
N GLY A 361 42.78 -2.87 -15.88
CA GLY A 361 43.07 -2.89 -14.46
C GLY A 361 41.96 -2.27 -13.62
N ALA A 362 41.90 -2.68 -12.35
CA ALA A 362 40.79 -2.34 -11.45
C ALA A 362 40.57 -0.83 -11.27
N GLY A 363 41.61 -0.02 -11.44
CA GLY A 363 41.59 1.44 -11.30
C GLY A 363 41.12 2.21 -12.53
N ALA A 364 40.84 1.53 -13.64
CA ALA A 364 40.40 2.18 -14.87
C ALA A 364 39.09 2.95 -14.67
N THR A 365 39.03 4.13 -15.27
CA THR A 365 37.89 5.03 -15.25
C THR A 365 37.02 4.86 -16.49
N VAL A 366 35.81 5.40 -16.46
CA VAL A 366 34.94 5.49 -17.65
C VAL A 366 35.64 6.26 -18.78
N GLY A 367 36.39 7.32 -18.44
CA GLY A 367 37.19 8.09 -19.39
C GLY A 367 38.27 7.24 -20.08
N ASP A 368 38.93 6.35 -19.36
CA ASP A 368 39.94 5.44 -19.92
C ASP A 368 39.33 4.48 -20.95
N ALA A 369 38.13 3.96 -20.68
CA ALA A 369 37.41 3.10 -21.63
C ALA A 369 37.03 3.85 -22.91
N VAL A 370 36.52 5.08 -22.77
CA VAL A 370 36.21 5.94 -23.92
C VAL A 370 37.47 6.24 -24.74
N ALA A 371 38.59 6.50 -24.08
CA ALA A 371 39.88 6.72 -24.73
C ALA A 371 40.36 5.46 -25.48
N ALA A 372 40.21 4.27 -24.89
CA ALA A 372 40.56 3.00 -25.52
C ALA A 372 39.70 2.71 -26.77
N ILE A 373 38.40 3.00 -26.72
CA ILE A 373 37.50 2.89 -27.87
C ILE A 373 37.95 3.84 -28.99
N ASN A 374 38.17 5.11 -28.66
CA ASN A 374 38.59 6.13 -29.64
C ASN A 374 39.95 5.80 -30.26
N ALA A 375 40.92 5.34 -29.47
CA ALA A 375 42.23 4.94 -29.97
C ALA A 375 42.13 3.76 -30.94
N GLY A 376 41.25 2.79 -30.67
CA GLY A 376 41.10 1.61 -31.50
C GLY A 376 40.22 1.79 -32.74
N LEU A 377 39.19 2.64 -32.69
CA LEU A 377 38.38 2.98 -33.85
C LEU A 377 39.06 4.02 -34.76
N GLY A 378 40.03 4.76 -34.23
CA GLY A 378 40.74 5.80 -34.95
C GLY A 378 39.79 6.86 -35.51
N GLY A 379 40.05 7.33 -36.74
CA GLY A 379 39.18 8.31 -37.40
C GLY A 379 37.86 7.76 -37.93
N ALA A 380 37.55 6.46 -37.74
CA ALA A 380 36.35 5.84 -38.26
C ALA A 380 35.13 5.96 -37.32
N GLY A 381 35.35 6.22 -36.04
CA GLY A 381 34.28 6.38 -35.05
C GLY A 381 34.71 7.22 -33.85
N VAL A 382 33.75 7.88 -33.20
CA VAL A 382 33.98 8.74 -32.04
C VAL A 382 33.06 8.31 -30.90
N ALA A 383 33.67 7.88 -29.79
CA ALA A 383 33.01 7.64 -28.52
C ALA A 383 33.11 8.88 -27.61
N SER A 384 32.03 9.22 -26.93
CA SER A 384 31.95 10.31 -25.95
C SER A 384 31.13 9.89 -24.74
N PHE A 385 31.45 10.45 -23.57
CA PHE A 385 30.70 10.22 -22.34
C PHE A 385 30.35 11.56 -21.71
N VAL A 386 29.08 11.94 -21.83
CA VAL A 386 28.56 13.26 -21.40
C VAL A 386 27.27 13.02 -20.63
N ASP A 387 27.08 13.72 -19.51
CA ASP A 387 25.90 13.60 -18.63
C ASP A 387 25.57 12.15 -18.25
N GLY A 388 26.61 11.35 -17.97
CA GLY A 388 26.46 9.96 -17.57
C GLY A 388 26.08 8.99 -18.70
N ARG A 389 26.14 9.44 -19.96
CA ARG A 389 25.72 8.64 -21.14
C ARG A 389 26.88 8.43 -22.11
N LEU A 390 27.13 7.17 -22.46
CA LEU A 390 28.05 6.80 -23.56
C LEU A 390 27.35 6.96 -24.90
N THR A 391 27.96 7.68 -25.84
CA THR A 391 27.51 7.79 -27.23
C THR A 391 28.64 7.40 -28.16
N ILE A 392 28.36 6.59 -29.17
CA ILE A 392 29.34 6.20 -30.19
C ILE A 392 28.77 6.55 -31.56
N ASP A 393 29.48 7.38 -32.29
CA ASP A 393 29.15 7.85 -33.64
C ASP A 393 30.10 7.23 -34.67
N ALA A 394 29.57 6.74 -35.79
CA ALA A 394 30.37 6.38 -36.95
C ALA A 394 30.71 7.64 -37.77
N VAL A 395 31.94 7.74 -38.26
CA VAL A 395 32.39 8.86 -39.08
C VAL A 395 32.35 8.47 -40.55
N GLY A 396 31.49 9.14 -41.32
CA GLY A 396 31.34 8.97 -42.77
C GLY A 396 29.92 8.55 -43.19
N THR A 397 29.58 8.78 -44.47
CA THR A 397 28.28 8.39 -45.02
C THR A 397 28.21 6.87 -45.23
N GLY A 398 27.05 6.26 -44.96
CA GLY A 398 26.84 4.82 -45.14
C GLY A 398 27.60 3.92 -44.15
N ARG A 399 28.04 4.47 -43.01
CA ARG A 399 28.69 3.72 -41.93
C ARG A 399 27.80 3.65 -40.69
N GLY A 400 27.98 2.59 -39.92
CA GLY A 400 27.29 2.36 -38.67
C GLY A 400 28.19 1.78 -37.59
N VAL A 401 27.77 1.87 -36.34
CA VAL A 401 28.48 1.31 -35.19
C VAL A 401 27.81 0.01 -34.77
N ALA A 402 28.63 -1.00 -34.52
CA ALA A 402 28.22 -2.25 -33.89
C ALA A 402 29.06 -2.48 -32.63
N VAL A 403 28.41 -2.98 -31.59
CA VAL A 403 29.07 -3.44 -30.36
C VAL A 403 28.63 -4.89 -30.15
N ALA A 404 29.58 -5.74 -29.80
CA ALA A 404 29.32 -7.13 -29.44
C ALA A 404 30.27 -7.54 -28.33
N ASP A 405 29.81 -8.33 -27.38
CA ASP A 405 30.68 -8.87 -26.35
C ASP A 405 31.58 -9.97 -26.89
N ASP A 406 32.74 -10.13 -26.25
CA ASP A 406 33.62 -11.24 -26.58
C ASP A 406 32.99 -12.58 -26.18
N PRO A 407 32.93 -13.57 -27.09
CA PRO A 407 32.26 -14.84 -26.79
C PRO A 407 33.00 -15.71 -25.75
N ALA A 408 34.30 -15.47 -25.51
CA ALA A 408 35.07 -16.23 -24.53
C ALA A 408 35.08 -15.55 -23.15
N VAL A 409 35.14 -14.22 -23.13
CA VAL A 409 35.12 -13.41 -21.90
C VAL A 409 34.17 -12.23 -22.05
N PRO A 410 32.84 -12.45 -22.01
CA PRO A 410 31.87 -11.38 -22.23
C PRO A 410 31.99 -10.31 -21.16
N ALA A 411 31.77 -9.06 -21.55
CA ALA A 411 31.84 -7.96 -20.61
C ALA A 411 30.75 -8.07 -19.55
N ASN A 412 31.11 -7.73 -18.31
CA ASN A 412 30.19 -7.81 -17.18
C ASN A 412 30.46 -6.70 -16.18
N ARG A 413 29.40 -5.99 -15.81
CA ARG A 413 29.39 -5.04 -14.70
C ARG A 413 28.29 -5.40 -13.71
N GLY A 414 28.64 -6.14 -12.67
CA GLY A 414 27.71 -6.47 -11.58
C GLY A 414 26.51 -7.34 -11.99
N GLY A 415 26.70 -8.24 -12.97
CA GLY A 415 25.65 -9.13 -13.48
C GLY A 415 24.82 -8.55 -14.63
N VAL A 416 25.20 -7.37 -15.13
CA VAL A 416 24.61 -6.74 -16.32
C VAL A 416 25.75 -6.51 -17.31
N GLY A 417 25.72 -7.24 -18.43
CA GLY A 417 26.61 -7.09 -19.57
C GLY A 417 25.86 -6.40 -20.70
#